data_AF-A0A960AGL0-F1
#
_entry.id   AF-A0A960AGL0-F1
#
_cell.length_a   1.000
_cell.length_b   1.000
_cell.length_c   1.000
_cell.angle_alpha   90.00
_cell.angle_beta   90.00
_cell.angle_gamma   90.00
#
_symmetry.space_group_name_H-M   'P 1'
#
loop_
_entity.id
_entity.type
_entity.pdbx_description
1 polymer ?
#
loop_
_entity_poly.entity_id
_entity_poly.type
_entity_poly.pdbx_seq_one_letter_code
_entity_poly.pdbx_strand_id
1 'polypeptide(L)'
;MKRIAVALACVGAAATLPMAPASALDLDPVRLQLVDVPATVPAGTDSSLGAFVPRSARCRLLVKDAWNTITRGPRARATSSFMQFPWVQQPGAASGQWRVRVKCRNTVTRWKSKWGSFDVTSSATGAASMPKPTRPASASVSSVPASYGWAPFGTTLIRGTDWFGGRGVDVRSNGGNGCASGCAVRGTYGTKYQCVELVNRFVRTQGWVSGNIMGNAGQLLDKAPSAAFDKHPAGDGYVPVPGDIIVWTGGSTGYGHVAVVSSVAAGVVTFVEQNASRTGSYHLKADSTGKLARYGSLRHIGYLHAKANA
;
A
#
# COMPACT_ATOMS: atom_id res chain seq x y z
N MET A 1 -71.73 6.44 18.99
CA MET A 1 -71.92 5.67 17.73
C MET A 1 -71.63 6.65 16.59
N LYS A 2 -70.75 6.49 15.60
CA LYS A 2 -69.86 5.44 15.10
C LYS A 2 -68.60 6.18 14.57
N ARG A 3 -67.43 5.56 14.73
CA ARG A 3 -66.18 5.93 14.05
C ARG A 3 -66.29 5.54 12.57
N ILE A 4 -65.88 6.40 11.64
CA ILE A 4 -65.30 5.99 10.35
C ILE A 4 -64.14 6.95 10.02
N ALA A 5 -62.99 6.35 9.77
CA ALA A 5 -61.73 6.99 9.46
C ALA A 5 -61.70 7.54 8.02
N VAL A 6 -61.03 8.67 7.83
CA VAL A 6 -60.47 9.05 6.53
C VAL A 6 -58.96 9.16 6.73
N ALA A 7 -58.24 8.25 6.09
CA ALA A 7 -56.80 8.18 6.09
C ALA A 7 -56.23 9.36 5.29
N LEU A 8 -55.50 10.27 5.95
CA LEU A 8 -54.54 11.12 5.24
C LEU A 8 -53.24 10.33 5.10
N ALA A 9 -53.05 9.76 3.91
CA ALA A 9 -51.77 9.21 3.50
C ALA A 9 -50.79 10.36 3.25
N CYS A 10 -50.01 10.74 4.26
CA CYS A 10 -48.75 11.46 4.03
C CYS A 10 -47.73 10.46 3.49
N VAL A 11 -47.82 10.16 2.19
CA VAL A 11 -46.70 9.59 1.46
C VAL A 11 -45.68 10.72 1.29
N GLY A 12 -44.82 10.87 2.29
CA GLY A 12 -43.54 11.52 2.06
C GLY A 12 -42.83 10.70 1.00
N ALA A 13 -42.76 11.23 -0.22
CA ALA A 13 -41.90 10.72 -1.25
C ALA A 13 -40.45 10.89 -0.76
N ALA A 14 -39.96 9.93 0.01
CA ALA A 14 -38.55 9.65 0.12
C ALA A 14 -38.12 9.22 -1.29
N ALA A 15 -37.77 10.21 -2.10
CA ALA A 15 -37.03 10.00 -3.33
C ALA A 15 -35.72 9.33 -2.92
N THR A 16 -35.75 8.01 -2.87
CA THR A 16 -34.57 7.17 -2.92
C THR A 16 -33.97 7.39 -4.29
N LEU A 17 -33.20 8.47 -4.42
CA LEU A 17 -32.24 8.57 -5.50
C LEU A 17 -31.39 7.30 -5.40
N PRO A 18 -31.32 6.47 -6.44
CA PRO A 18 -30.36 5.39 -6.46
C PRO A 18 -29.00 6.07 -6.36
N MET A 19 -28.32 5.90 -5.22
CA MET A 19 -26.91 6.24 -5.12
C MET A 19 -26.23 5.40 -6.20
N ALA A 20 -25.92 6.05 -7.32
CA ALA A 20 -25.06 5.47 -8.33
C ALA A 20 -23.82 4.95 -7.58
N PRO A 21 -23.37 3.70 -7.84
CA PRO A 21 -22.11 3.23 -7.25
C PRO A 21 -21.07 4.29 -7.59
N ALA A 22 -20.27 4.70 -6.61
CA ALA A 22 -19.25 5.72 -6.78
C ALA A 22 -18.32 5.33 -7.96
N SER A 23 -18.71 5.76 -9.15
CA SER A 23 -18.01 5.49 -10.39
C SER A 23 -16.61 6.03 -10.21
N ALA A 24 -15.59 5.22 -10.54
CA ALA A 24 -14.21 5.66 -10.64
C ALA A 24 -14.20 6.97 -11.42
N LEU A 25 -14.05 8.10 -10.71
CA LEU A 25 -14.12 9.43 -11.29
C LEU A 25 -13.13 9.45 -12.45
N ASP A 26 -13.69 9.64 -13.64
CA ASP A 26 -13.04 9.58 -14.94
C ASP A 26 -12.10 10.78 -15.06
N LEU A 27 -10.97 10.72 -14.36
CA LEU A 27 -9.90 11.66 -14.55
C LEU A 27 -9.22 11.26 -15.85
N ASP A 28 -9.71 11.75 -17.00
CA ASP A 28 -8.83 11.88 -18.16
C ASP A 28 -7.86 13.02 -17.82
N PRO A 29 -6.65 12.71 -17.35
CA PRO A 29 -5.84 13.71 -16.71
C PRO A 29 -5.28 14.62 -17.80
N VAL A 30 -5.59 15.91 -17.73
CA VAL A 30 -5.02 16.95 -18.62
C VAL A 30 -3.48 16.88 -18.63
N ARG A 31 -2.88 16.37 -17.54
CA ARG A 31 -1.45 16.08 -17.41
C ARG A 31 -1.23 14.74 -16.71
N LEU A 32 -0.30 13.93 -17.22
CA LEU A 32 0.16 12.72 -16.53
C LEU A 32 0.67 13.03 -15.12
N GLN A 33 0.05 12.39 -14.13
CA GLN A 33 0.43 12.49 -12.73
C GLN A 33 1.03 11.17 -12.27
N LEU A 34 2.29 11.20 -11.86
CA LEU A 34 2.89 10.06 -11.16
C LEU A 34 2.33 9.99 -9.75
N VAL A 35 2.06 8.77 -9.31
CA VAL A 35 1.63 8.42 -7.97
C VAL A 35 2.40 7.18 -7.55
N ASP A 36 2.59 6.94 -6.25
CA ASP A 36 3.39 5.79 -5.81
C ASP A 36 4.79 5.75 -6.46
N VAL A 37 5.50 6.90 -6.46
CA VAL A 37 6.94 6.87 -6.77
C VAL A 37 7.63 6.36 -5.50
N PRO A 38 8.39 5.26 -5.55
CA PRO A 38 9.10 4.76 -4.37
C PRO A 38 10.13 5.81 -3.92
N ALA A 39 10.33 5.98 -2.62
CA ALA A 39 11.42 6.82 -2.12
C ALA A 39 12.77 6.14 -2.30
N THR A 40 12.86 4.86 -1.94
CA THR A 40 14.08 4.04 -2.01
C THR A 40 13.79 2.71 -2.69
N VAL A 41 14.72 2.24 -3.52
CA VAL A 41 14.65 0.95 -4.21
C VAL A 41 15.99 0.23 -4.06
N PRO A 42 16.08 -0.82 -3.23
CA PRO A 42 17.30 -1.61 -3.13
C PRO A 42 17.62 -2.29 -4.46
N ALA A 43 18.91 -2.37 -4.79
CA ALA A 43 19.37 -3.15 -5.92
C ALA A 43 18.98 -4.62 -5.75
N GLY A 44 18.66 -5.29 -6.85
CA GLY A 44 18.18 -6.67 -6.87
C GLY A 44 16.70 -6.85 -6.52
N THR A 45 15.95 -5.77 -6.30
CA THR A 45 14.53 -5.85 -5.91
C THR A 45 13.58 -5.44 -7.03
N ASP A 46 12.36 -5.97 -6.98
CA ASP A 46 11.26 -5.50 -7.81
C ASP A 46 10.71 -4.18 -7.28
N SER A 47 10.31 -3.30 -8.19
CA SER A 47 9.66 -2.05 -7.87
C SER A 47 8.61 -1.68 -8.92
N SER A 48 7.77 -0.70 -8.60
CA SER A 48 6.76 -0.19 -9.51
C SER A 48 6.34 1.21 -9.12
N LEU A 49 5.83 1.96 -10.11
CA LEU A 49 5.13 3.20 -9.86
C LEU A 49 3.71 3.16 -10.42
N GLY A 50 2.83 3.98 -9.88
CA GLY A 50 1.51 4.26 -10.45
C GLY A 50 1.51 5.56 -11.26
N ALA A 51 0.59 5.69 -12.21
CA ALA A 51 0.29 6.98 -12.79
C ALA A 51 -1.16 7.06 -13.22
N PHE A 52 -1.76 8.25 -13.04
CA PHE A 52 -2.97 8.60 -13.76
C PHE A 52 -2.61 8.90 -15.21
N VAL A 53 -3.30 8.21 -16.14
CA VAL A 53 -3.02 8.24 -17.57
C VAL A 53 -4.31 8.42 -18.38
N PRO A 54 -4.24 9.04 -19.57
CA PRO A 54 -5.38 9.08 -20.48
C PRO A 54 -5.81 7.68 -20.88
N ARG A 55 -7.12 7.41 -20.82
CA ARG A 55 -7.69 6.17 -21.33
C ARG A 55 -7.36 5.99 -22.80
N SER A 56 -7.20 4.73 -23.21
CA SER A 56 -6.85 4.34 -24.59
C SER A 56 -5.47 4.81 -25.08
N ALA A 57 -4.69 5.59 -24.32
CA ALA A 57 -3.34 5.96 -24.69
C ALA A 57 -2.37 4.79 -24.52
N ARG A 58 -1.33 4.73 -25.37
CA ARG A 58 -0.21 3.80 -25.21
C ARG A 58 0.85 4.42 -24.31
N CYS A 59 1.04 3.88 -23.13
CA CYS A 59 1.94 4.39 -22.10
C CYS A 59 3.18 3.51 -21.91
N ARG A 60 4.30 4.11 -21.48
CA ARG A 60 5.54 3.42 -21.08
C ARG A 60 6.27 4.15 -19.96
N LEU A 61 7.05 3.37 -19.20
CA LEU A 61 8.00 3.86 -18.22
C LEU A 61 9.33 4.24 -18.87
N LEU A 62 9.92 5.33 -18.40
CA LEU A 62 11.32 5.68 -18.60
C LEU A 62 11.97 5.73 -17.22
N VAL A 63 13.10 5.05 -17.07
CA VAL A 63 13.95 5.12 -15.88
C VAL A 63 15.26 5.76 -16.30
N LYS A 64 15.72 6.73 -15.52
CA LYS A 64 16.97 7.46 -15.72
C LYS A 64 17.87 7.20 -14.53
N ASP A 65 19.08 6.71 -14.77
CA ASP A 65 20.06 6.45 -13.72
C ASP A 65 20.74 7.73 -13.20
N ALA A 66 21.63 7.55 -12.22
CA ALA A 66 22.43 8.63 -11.63
C ALA A 66 23.36 9.31 -12.65
N TRP A 67 23.75 8.62 -13.73
CA TRP A 67 24.58 9.15 -14.82
C TRP A 67 23.77 9.72 -16.00
N ASN A 68 22.45 9.81 -15.85
CA ASN A 68 21.50 10.28 -16.85
C ASN A 68 21.23 9.34 -18.05
N THR A 69 21.67 8.07 -18.00
CA THR A 69 21.31 7.05 -18.99
C THR A 69 19.84 6.69 -18.85
N ILE A 70 19.11 6.60 -19.97
CA ILE A 70 17.66 6.35 -19.98
C ILE A 70 17.36 4.94 -20.49
N THR A 71 16.79 4.10 -19.63
CA THR A 71 16.11 2.86 -20.03
C THR A 71 14.65 3.13 -20.39
N ARG A 72 14.20 2.56 -21.51
CA ARG A 72 12.82 2.68 -21.99
C ARG A 72 12.11 1.36 -21.87
N GLY A 73 10.99 1.35 -21.15
CA GLY A 73 10.14 0.18 -21.03
C GLY A 73 9.25 -0.10 -22.25
N PRO A 74 8.63 -1.29 -22.27
CA PRO A 74 7.58 -1.64 -23.23
C PRO A 74 6.38 -0.68 -23.13
N ARG A 75 5.55 -0.65 -24.19
CA ARG A 75 4.29 0.09 -24.20
C ARG A 75 3.12 -0.83 -23.91
N ALA A 76 2.13 -0.33 -23.18
CA ALA A 76 0.81 -0.95 -23.06
C ALA A 76 -0.29 0.10 -23.25
N ARG A 77 -1.45 -0.33 -23.76
CA ARG A 77 -2.62 0.54 -23.89
C ARG A 77 -3.33 0.60 -22.54
N ALA A 78 -3.63 1.82 -22.09
CA ALA A 78 -4.45 2.06 -20.91
C ALA A 78 -5.91 1.67 -21.18
N THR A 79 -6.47 0.78 -20.36
CA THR A 79 -7.90 0.42 -20.38
C THR A 79 -8.68 1.12 -19.26
N SER A 80 -7.97 1.71 -18.30
CA SER A 80 -8.48 2.57 -17.23
C SER A 80 -7.66 3.86 -17.17
N SER A 81 -8.10 4.82 -16.37
CA SER A 81 -7.41 6.09 -16.12
C SER A 81 -6.19 5.97 -15.20
N PHE A 82 -5.80 4.76 -14.82
CA PHE A 82 -4.64 4.50 -13.96
C PHE A 82 -3.86 3.28 -14.46
N MET A 83 -2.53 3.39 -14.45
CA MET A 83 -1.64 2.29 -14.82
C MET A 83 -0.51 2.12 -13.83
N GLN A 84 -0.13 0.87 -13.59
CA GLN A 84 1.11 0.50 -12.92
C GLN A 84 2.23 0.26 -13.93
N PHE A 85 3.43 0.64 -13.54
CA PHE A 85 4.64 0.55 -14.33
C PHE A 85 5.71 -0.18 -13.51
N PRO A 86 5.77 -1.52 -13.60
CA PRO A 86 6.74 -2.30 -12.84
C PRO A 86 8.11 -2.31 -13.51
N TRP A 87 9.16 -2.52 -12.70
CA TRP A 87 10.51 -2.79 -13.14
C TRP A 87 11.26 -3.63 -12.11
N VAL A 88 12.30 -4.33 -12.57
CA VAL A 88 13.27 -4.99 -11.69
C VAL A 88 14.51 -4.10 -11.59
N GLN A 89 14.83 -3.64 -10.39
CA GLN A 89 16.10 -2.96 -10.11
C GLN A 89 17.18 -4.02 -10.05
N GLN A 90 18.15 -3.98 -10.95
CA GLN A 90 19.15 -5.04 -11.06
C GLN A 90 20.16 -5.00 -9.90
N PRO A 91 20.73 -6.14 -9.47
CA PRO A 91 21.70 -6.19 -8.37
C PRO A 91 22.95 -5.31 -8.56
N GLY A 92 23.43 -5.13 -9.79
CA GLY A 92 24.58 -4.28 -10.11
C GLY A 92 24.22 -2.82 -10.41
N ALA A 93 23.04 -2.35 -10.00
CA ALA A 93 22.66 -0.95 -10.23
C ALA A 93 23.46 -0.01 -9.34
N ALA A 94 23.94 1.11 -9.91
CA ALA A 94 24.61 2.13 -9.11
C ALA A 94 23.68 2.74 -8.07
N SER A 95 24.25 2.98 -6.90
CA SER A 95 23.61 3.74 -5.84
C SER A 95 23.44 5.21 -6.22
N GLY A 96 22.57 5.90 -5.48
CA GLY A 96 22.33 7.33 -5.61
C GLY A 96 20.94 7.65 -6.15
N GLN A 97 20.74 8.90 -6.57
CA GLN A 97 19.43 9.37 -7.01
C GLN A 97 19.16 9.01 -8.46
N TRP A 98 18.08 8.26 -8.66
CA TRP A 98 17.53 7.89 -9.96
C TRP A 98 16.22 8.64 -10.20
N ARG A 99 15.76 8.64 -11.46
CA ARG A 99 14.52 9.32 -11.84
C ARG A 99 13.62 8.46 -12.72
N VAL A 100 12.31 8.64 -12.59
CA VAL A 100 11.30 7.95 -13.38
C VAL A 100 10.33 8.91 -14.06
N ARG A 101 9.83 8.54 -15.23
CA ARG A 101 8.82 9.29 -15.97
C ARG A 101 7.91 8.38 -16.75
N VAL A 102 6.63 8.72 -16.82
CA VAL A 102 5.68 8.09 -17.72
C VAL A 102 5.50 8.94 -18.97
N LYS A 103 5.48 8.28 -20.12
CA LYS A 103 5.07 8.89 -21.40
C LYS A 103 3.91 8.12 -21.97
N CYS A 104 2.87 8.84 -22.38
CA CYS A 104 1.69 8.29 -23.04
C CYS A 104 1.47 8.98 -24.38
N ARG A 105 0.92 8.25 -25.34
CA ARG A 105 0.56 8.80 -26.65
C ARG A 105 -0.70 8.11 -27.18
N ASN A 106 -1.62 8.88 -27.73
CA ASN A 106 -2.67 8.39 -28.62
C ASN A 106 -2.39 8.90 -30.05
N THR A 107 -3.38 8.81 -30.94
CA THR A 107 -3.23 9.28 -32.33
C THR A 107 -2.97 10.77 -32.42
N VAL A 108 -3.53 11.56 -31.49
CA VAL A 108 -3.56 13.03 -31.55
C VAL A 108 -2.51 13.67 -30.63
N THR A 109 -2.41 13.20 -29.39
CA THR A 109 -1.70 13.89 -28.32
C THR A 109 -0.57 13.03 -27.74
N ARG A 110 0.49 13.71 -27.30
CA ARG A 110 1.62 13.11 -26.58
C ARG A 110 1.73 13.74 -25.20
N TRP A 111 1.60 12.93 -24.16
CA TRP A 111 1.75 13.38 -22.78
C TRP A 111 3.07 12.90 -22.17
N LYS A 112 3.61 13.72 -21.27
CA LYS A 112 4.81 13.41 -20.48
C LYS A 112 4.55 13.84 -19.03
N SER A 113 4.85 12.97 -18.07
CA SER A 113 4.81 13.35 -16.66
C SER A 113 6.01 14.23 -16.30
N LYS A 114 5.94 14.91 -15.15
CA LYS A 114 7.17 15.36 -14.46
C LYS A 114 8.05 14.15 -14.12
N TRP A 115 9.35 14.38 -13.96
CA TRP A 115 10.23 13.34 -13.41
C TRP A 115 9.90 13.16 -11.94
N GLY A 116 9.70 11.91 -11.50
CA GLY A 116 9.82 11.52 -10.10
C GLY A 116 11.26 11.14 -9.79
N SER A 117 11.65 11.21 -8.53
CA SER A 117 12.97 10.80 -8.04
C SER A 117 12.83 9.70 -7.01
N PHE A 118 13.82 8.82 -6.95
CA PHE A 118 13.97 7.76 -5.96
C PHE A 118 15.45 7.46 -5.77
N ASP A 119 15.84 6.96 -4.61
CA ASP A 119 17.21 6.57 -4.32
C ASP A 119 17.39 5.07 -4.49
N VAL A 120 18.51 4.67 -5.10
CA VAL A 120 18.92 3.26 -5.18
C VAL A 120 19.97 3.00 -4.12
N THR A 121 19.78 1.95 -3.32
CA THR A 121 20.80 1.44 -2.41
C THR A 121 21.50 0.26 -3.07
N SER A 122 22.84 0.25 -3.07
CA SER A 122 23.63 -0.76 -3.80
C SER A 122 23.63 -2.10 -3.08
N SER A 123 23.53 -3.19 -3.84
CA SER A 123 24.03 -4.51 -3.44
C SER A 123 25.39 -4.70 -4.09
N ALA A 124 26.41 -5.04 -3.29
CA ALA A 124 27.79 -5.08 -3.73
C ALA A 124 27.99 -6.01 -4.95
N THR A 125 28.92 -5.59 -5.82
CA THR A 125 29.59 -6.33 -6.92
C THR A 125 28.91 -6.38 -8.29
N GLY A 126 29.61 -5.85 -9.31
CA GLY A 126 29.31 -6.03 -10.73
C GLY A 126 29.09 -4.74 -11.52
N ALA A 127 29.33 -4.79 -12.83
CA ALA A 127 29.16 -3.68 -13.77
C ALA A 127 27.75 -3.08 -13.69
N ALA A 128 27.63 -1.77 -13.95
CA ALA A 128 26.39 -1.02 -13.94
C ALA A 128 25.29 -1.71 -14.75
N SER A 129 24.38 -2.39 -14.05
CA SER A 129 23.26 -3.09 -14.69
C SER A 129 22.03 -2.19 -14.73
N MET A 130 21.49 -2.00 -15.94
CA MET A 130 20.31 -1.14 -16.14
C MET A 130 19.04 -1.80 -15.60
N PRO A 131 18.09 -1.03 -15.03
CA PRO A 131 16.81 -1.54 -14.59
C PRO A 131 16.07 -2.18 -15.76
N LYS A 132 15.21 -3.16 -15.46
CA LYS A 132 14.41 -3.86 -16.47
C LYS A 132 12.92 -3.53 -16.29
N PRO A 133 12.41 -2.45 -16.90
CA PRO A 133 10.97 -2.18 -16.93
C PRO A 133 10.20 -3.31 -17.60
N THR A 134 9.11 -3.72 -16.99
CA THR A 134 8.21 -4.76 -17.50
C THR A 134 6.95 -4.12 -18.09
N ARG A 135 6.04 -4.94 -18.62
CA ARG A 135 4.84 -4.46 -19.32
C ARG A 135 3.93 -3.70 -18.35
N PRO A 136 3.58 -2.42 -18.63
CA PRO A 136 2.64 -1.70 -17.79
C PRO A 136 1.27 -2.37 -17.80
N ALA A 137 0.56 -2.29 -16.67
CA ALA A 137 -0.76 -2.87 -16.50
C ALA A 137 -1.77 -1.79 -16.10
N SER A 138 -2.94 -1.82 -16.72
CA SER A 138 -4.05 -0.96 -16.31
C SER A 138 -4.63 -1.46 -15.00
N ALA A 139 -5.01 -0.54 -14.12
CA ALA A 139 -5.74 -0.85 -12.90
C ALA A 139 -6.73 0.26 -12.56
N SER A 140 -7.67 0.01 -11.67
CA SER A 140 -8.70 0.99 -11.28
C SER A 140 -8.47 1.39 -9.85
N VAL A 141 -8.30 2.68 -9.59
CA VAL A 141 -8.20 3.22 -8.21
C VAL A 141 -9.41 4.08 -7.93
N SER A 142 -9.93 4.07 -6.70
CA SER A 142 -10.93 5.04 -6.28
C SER A 142 -10.23 6.40 -6.17
N SER A 143 -10.47 7.29 -7.13
CA SER A 143 -9.90 8.64 -7.16
C SER A 143 -10.67 9.62 -6.28
N VAL A 144 -11.50 9.15 -5.34
CA VAL A 144 -12.33 10.04 -4.52
C VAL A 144 -11.41 11.03 -3.80
N PRO A 145 -11.45 12.33 -4.17
CA PRO A 145 -10.59 13.32 -3.56
C PRO A 145 -10.99 13.43 -2.10
N ALA A 146 -10.06 13.18 -1.19
CA ALA A 146 -10.20 13.36 0.26
C ALA A 146 -11.60 13.11 0.83
N SER A 147 -12.35 12.10 0.33
CA SER A 147 -13.68 11.86 0.88
C SER A 147 -13.49 11.35 2.30
N TYR A 148 -14.13 12.02 3.25
CA TYR A 148 -14.03 11.71 4.67
C TYR A 148 -12.60 11.84 5.23
N GLY A 149 -11.77 12.68 4.60
CA GLY A 149 -10.47 13.09 5.13
C GLY A 149 -9.32 12.10 4.97
N TRP A 150 -9.48 11.07 4.15
CA TRP A 150 -8.40 10.16 3.76
C TRP A 150 -7.54 10.74 2.64
N ALA A 151 -6.22 10.56 2.69
CA ALA A 151 -5.38 10.98 1.57
C ALA A 151 -5.65 10.14 0.31
N PRO A 152 -5.40 10.67 -0.91
CA PRO A 152 -5.52 9.90 -2.15
C PRO A 152 -4.71 8.59 -2.14
N PHE A 153 -5.16 7.59 -2.89
CA PHE A 153 -4.45 6.31 -3.04
C PHE A 153 -2.98 6.53 -3.46
N GLY A 154 -2.05 5.88 -2.74
CA GLY A 154 -0.61 5.95 -3.00
C GLY A 154 0.10 7.19 -2.49
N THR A 155 -0.61 8.13 -1.85
CA THR A 155 0.03 9.20 -1.09
C THR A 155 0.86 8.61 0.05
N THR A 156 2.11 9.06 0.20
CA THR A 156 2.94 8.75 1.37
C THR A 156 2.33 9.40 2.60
N LEU A 157 1.94 8.58 3.57
CA LEU A 157 1.49 9.01 4.89
C LEU A 157 2.67 9.13 5.85
N ILE A 158 3.59 8.16 5.81
CA ILE A 158 4.83 8.13 6.61
C ILE A 158 5.96 7.66 5.70
N ARG A 159 7.09 8.38 5.67
CA ARG A 159 8.26 7.93 4.88
C ARG A 159 8.95 6.78 5.59
N GLY A 160 9.50 5.82 4.85
CA GLY A 160 10.26 4.71 5.42
C GLY A 160 11.45 5.16 6.28
N THR A 161 12.04 6.31 5.94
CA THR A 161 13.13 6.94 6.69
C THR A 161 12.72 7.49 8.05
N ASP A 162 11.42 7.68 8.29
CA ASP A 162 10.92 8.36 9.48
C ASP A 162 10.58 7.38 10.62
N TRP A 163 10.70 6.06 10.38
CA TRP A 163 10.41 5.02 11.38
C TRP A 163 11.39 3.85 11.30
N PHE A 164 11.40 3.03 12.36
CA PHE A 164 12.28 1.86 12.50
C PHE A 164 13.77 2.18 12.26
N GLY A 165 14.25 3.27 12.86
CA GLY A 165 15.65 3.70 12.73
C GLY A 165 16.05 4.09 11.30
N GLY A 166 15.10 4.55 10.49
CA GLY A 166 15.33 4.90 9.08
C GLY A 166 15.33 3.71 8.11
N ARG A 167 15.10 2.50 8.63
CA ARG A 167 15.04 1.25 7.86
C ARG A 167 13.61 0.82 7.56
N GLY A 168 12.61 1.61 7.91
CA GLY A 168 11.22 1.36 7.59
C GLY A 168 10.93 1.39 6.08
N VAL A 169 9.68 1.08 5.72
CA VAL A 169 9.17 1.23 4.35
C VAL A 169 8.07 2.29 4.32
N ASP A 170 7.89 2.97 3.19
CA ASP A 170 6.85 4.01 3.11
C ASP A 170 5.46 3.43 3.42
N VAL A 171 4.74 4.10 4.31
CA VAL A 171 3.32 3.82 4.60
C VAL A 171 2.49 4.65 3.62
N ARG A 172 1.63 3.98 2.87
CA ARG A 172 0.88 4.60 1.77
C ARG A 172 -0.61 4.54 2.03
N SER A 173 -1.30 5.61 1.65
CA SER A 173 -2.75 5.66 1.75
C SER A 173 -3.38 4.66 0.79
N ASN A 174 -4.39 3.93 1.27
CA ASN A 174 -5.24 3.10 0.43
C ASN A 174 -6.40 3.89 -0.20
N GLY A 175 -6.56 5.19 0.10
CA GLY A 175 -7.67 6.03 -0.39
C GLY A 175 -8.94 5.95 0.48
N GLY A 176 -9.92 6.83 0.21
CA GLY A 176 -11.14 7.00 1.02
C GLY A 176 -12.10 5.82 1.02
N ASN A 177 -12.10 5.02 -0.04
CA ASN A 177 -12.79 3.72 -0.06
C ASN A 177 -11.79 2.57 0.00
N GLY A 178 -10.50 2.78 0.27
CA GLY A 178 -9.51 1.74 0.04
C GLY A 178 -9.54 1.24 -1.42
N CYS A 179 -8.97 0.07 -1.64
CA CYS A 179 -9.37 -0.78 -2.77
C CYS A 179 -10.80 -1.35 -2.63
N ALA A 180 -11.74 -0.74 -1.89
CA ALA A 180 -13.10 -1.26 -1.73
C ALA A 180 -13.89 -1.04 -3.02
N SER A 181 -13.89 -2.13 -3.79
CA SER A 181 -14.77 -2.53 -4.91
C SER A 181 -13.92 -3.12 -6.04
N GLY A 182 -13.13 -4.16 -5.74
CA GLY A 182 -12.46 -4.97 -6.77
C GLY A 182 -11.16 -4.40 -7.33
N CYS A 183 -10.54 -3.41 -6.70
CA CYS A 183 -9.21 -2.96 -7.07
C CYS A 183 -8.16 -4.01 -6.64
N ALA A 184 -7.66 -4.77 -7.61
CA ALA A 184 -6.54 -5.69 -7.45
C ALA A 184 -5.26 -5.09 -8.04
N VAL A 185 -4.88 -3.88 -7.62
CA VAL A 185 -3.56 -3.31 -7.91
C VAL A 185 -2.53 -4.16 -7.19
N ARG A 186 -2.07 -5.22 -7.85
CA ARG A 186 -1.09 -6.15 -7.28
C ARG A 186 0.30 -5.56 -7.49
N GLY A 187 1.06 -5.53 -6.41
CA GLY A 187 2.50 -5.35 -6.43
C GLY A 187 3.20 -6.64 -6.02
N THR A 188 4.52 -6.58 -5.98
CA THR A 188 5.39 -7.67 -5.53
C THR A 188 5.04 -8.18 -4.13
N TYR A 189 4.52 -7.30 -3.26
CA TYR A 189 4.28 -7.59 -1.84
C TYR A 189 2.80 -7.89 -1.51
N GLY A 190 1.92 -7.88 -2.51
CA GLY A 190 0.48 -8.08 -2.34
C GLY A 190 -0.35 -6.99 -3.00
N THR A 191 -1.62 -6.90 -2.62
CA THR A 191 -2.52 -5.84 -3.13
C THR A 191 -2.14 -4.50 -2.49
N LYS A 192 -1.67 -3.55 -3.29
CA LYS A 192 -1.37 -2.18 -2.85
C LYS A 192 -2.68 -1.47 -2.50
N TYR A 193 -2.83 -0.77 -1.38
CA TYR A 193 -1.98 -0.67 -0.19
C TYR A 193 -2.73 -1.26 1.00
N GLN A 194 -2.86 -2.58 1.00
CA GLN A 194 -3.50 -3.34 2.07
C GLN A 194 -2.56 -3.49 3.26
N CYS A 195 -3.13 -3.86 4.42
CA CYS A 195 -2.38 -4.11 5.64
C CYS A 195 -1.32 -5.22 5.46
N VAL A 196 -1.69 -6.33 4.81
CA VAL A 196 -0.76 -7.43 4.49
C VAL A 196 0.34 -7.01 3.51
N GLU A 197 0.05 -6.08 2.58
CA GLU A 197 1.07 -5.56 1.66
C GLU A 197 2.16 -4.78 2.38
N LEU A 198 1.80 -3.97 3.38
CA LEU A 198 2.77 -3.25 4.20
C LEU A 198 3.71 -4.22 4.90
N VAL A 199 3.14 -5.23 5.58
CA VAL A 199 3.91 -6.23 6.33
C VAL A 199 4.87 -6.97 5.39
N ASN A 200 4.36 -7.52 4.28
CA ASN A 200 5.20 -8.23 3.32
C ASN A 200 6.29 -7.34 2.71
N ARG A 201 5.98 -6.08 2.40
CA ARG A 201 6.97 -5.13 1.90
C ARG A 201 8.05 -4.88 2.94
N PHE A 202 7.65 -4.62 4.18
CA PHE A 202 8.58 -4.40 5.28
C PHE A 202 9.52 -5.59 5.53
N VAL A 203 8.97 -6.78 5.81
CA VAL A 203 9.81 -7.94 6.20
C VAL A 203 10.69 -8.46 5.07
N ARG A 204 10.26 -8.30 3.81
CA ARG A 204 11.10 -8.63 2.64
C ARG A 204 12.16 -7.58 2.40
N THR A 205 11.88 -6.29 2.62
CA THR A 205 12.91 -5.25 2.59
C THR A 205 13.96 -5.44 3.70
N GLN A 206 13.57 -5.93 4.87
CA GLN A 206 14.54 -6.31 5.93
C GLN A 206 15.31 -7.60 5.62
N GLY A 207 14.90 -8.38 4.60
CA GLY A 207 15.51 -9.67 4.28
C GLY A 207 15.17 -10.80 5.24
N TRP A 208 14.17 -10.64 6.11
CA TRP A 208 13.76 -11.66 7.09
C TRP A 208 13.06 -12.86 6.45
N VAL A 209 12.43 -12.64 5.30
CA VAL A 209 11.86 -13.70 4.46
C VAL A 209 12.12 -13.43 2.98
N SER A 210 12.28 -14.50 2.20
CA SER A 210 12.48 -14.41 0.75
C SER A 210 11.18 -14.20 -0.03
N GLY A 211 10.06 -14.69 0.49
CA GLY A 211 8.73 -14.63 -0.12
C GLY A 211 7.68 -13.95 0.74
N ASN A 212 6.51 -13.71 0.16
CA ASN A 212 5.38 -13.11 0.87
C ASN A 212 4.74 -14.13 1.83
N ILE A 213 4.34 -13.67 3.02
CA ILE A 213 3.45 -14.40 3.91
C ILE A 213 2.04 -14.34 3.28
N MET A 214 1.50 -15.50 2.92
CA MET A 214 0.25 -15.62 2.18
C MET A 214 -0.95 -15.70 3.13
N GLY A 215 -2.10 -15.18 2.71
CA GLY A 215 -3.37 -15.28 3.45
C GLY A 215 -3.96 -13.94 3.86
N ASN A 216 -5.08 -14.02 4.58
CA ASN A 216 -5.73 -12.85 5.18
C ASN A 216 -4.96 -12.41 6.43
N ALA A 217 -5.13 -11.15 6.82
CA ALA A 217 -4.39 -10.54 7.92
C ALA A 217 -4.44 -11.38 9.22
N GLY A 218 -5.63 -11.82 9.65
CA GLY A 218 -5.78 -12.67 10.84
C GLY A 218 -5.18 -14.06 10.74
N GLN A 219 -4.73 -14.50 9.56
CA GLN A 219 -4.08 -15.80 9.34
C GLN A 219 -2.55 -15.70 9.38
N LEU A 220 -1.99 -14.49 9.42
CA LEU A 220 -0.53 -14.30 9.37
C LEU A 220 0.17 -14.92 10.58
N LEU A 221 -0.47 -14.92 11.75
CA LEU A 221 0.09 -15.53 12.96
C LEU A 221 0.42 -17.02 12.72
N ASP A 222 -0.51 -17.77 12.12
CA ASP A 222 -0.33 -19.19 11.83
C ASP A 222 0.56 -19.43 10.61
N LYS A 223 0.42 -18.60 9.56
CA LYS A 223 1.06 -18.82 8.26
C LYS A 223 2.48 -18.28 8.13
N ALA A 224 2.91 -17.40 9.04
CA ALA A 224 4.29 -16.93 9.05
C ALA A 224 5.24 -18.13 9.24
N PRO A 225 6.34 -18.20 8.48
CA PRO A 225 7.27 -19.34 8.56
C PRO A 225 7.98 -19.34 9.92
N SER A 226 7.79 -20.41 10.71
CA SER A 226 8.39 -20.55 12.05
C SER A 226 9.92 -20.55 12.05
N ALA A 227 10.54 -20.80 10.89
CA ALA A 227 11.98 -20.66 10.71
C ALA A 227 12.46 -19.20 10.77
N ALA A 228 11.60 -18.23 10.43
CA ALA A 228 11.94 -16.81 10.42
C ALA A 228 11.27 -16.03 11.57
N PHE A 229 10.18 -16.53 12.14
CA PHE A 229 9.41 -15.83 13.18
C PHE A 229 9.16 -16.69 14.40
N ASP A 230 9.32 -16.08 15.57
CA ASP A 230 8.69 -16.51 16.81
C ASP A 230 7.26 -15.98 16.87
N LYS A 231 6.34 -16.83 17.35
CA LYS A 231 4.90 -16.57 17.36
C LYS A 231 4.46 -16.42 18.80
N HIS A 232 3.93 -15.25 19.13
CA HIS A 232 3.52 -14.91 20.49
C HIS A 232 2.01 -14.71 20.55
N PRO A 233 1.23 -15.69 21.06
CA PRO A 233 -0.20 -15.51 21.28
C PRO A 233 -0.49 -14.32 22.19
N ALA A 234 -1.57 -13.60 21.91
CA ALA A 234 -1.95 -12.45 22.73
C ALA A 234 -2.17 -12.85 24.20
N GLY A 235 -1.37 -12.28 25.09
CA GLY A 235 -1.44 -12.52 26.54
C GLY A 235 -0.51 -13.63 27.04
N ASP A 236 0.45 -14.09 26.23
CA ASP A 236 1.47 -15.08 26.63
C ASP A 236 2.60 -14.49 27.50
N GLY A 237 2.57 -13.18 27.77
CA GLY A 237 3.61 -12.48 28.53
C GLY A 237 4.68 -11.81 27.67
N TYR A 238 4.66 -11.99 26.35
CA TYR A 238 5.59 -11.32 25.44
C TYR A 238 5.25 -9.84 25.29
N VAL A 239 6.24 -8.98 25.57
CA VAL A 239 6.14 -7.53 25.32
C VAL A 239 6.74 -7.24 23.96
N PRO A 240 5.99 -6.63 23.03
CA PRO A 240 6.48 -6.40 21.68
C PRO A 240 7.61 -5.36 21.64
N VAL A 241 8.42 -5.43 20.59
CA VAL A 241 9.49 -4.49 20.28
C VAL A 241 9.29 -3.87 18.88
N PRO A 242 9.93 -2.73 18.56
CA PRO A 242 9.91 -2.19 17.21
C PRO A 242 10.28 -3.25 16.16
N GLY A 243 9.51 -3.31 15.08
CA GLY A 243 9.66 -4.30 14.01
C GLY A 243 8.74 -5.50 14.11
N ASP A 244 8.16 -5.79 15.29
CA ASP A 244 7.19 -6.88 15.44
C ASP A 244 5.93 -6.64 14.62
N ILE A 245 5.35 -7.72 14.10
CA ILE A 245 4.08 -7.66 13.40
C ILE A 245 2.97 -7.93 14.40
N ILE A 246 2.05 -6.98 14.55
CA ILE A 246 0.83 -7.16 15.33
C ILE A 246 -0.22 -7.83 14.46
N VAL A 247 -0.88 -8.85 14.98
CA VAL A 247 -1.94 -9.59 14.27
C VAL A 247 -3.27 -9.49 15.00
N TRP A 248 -4.29 -9.05 14.27
CA TRP A 248 -5.68 -9.07 14.70
C TRP A 248 -6.53 -9.95 13.80
N THR A 249 -7.57 -10.55 14.39
CA THR A 249 -8.65 -11.22 13.67
C THR A 249 -9.97 -10.47 13.79
N GLY A 250 -10.99 -10.88 13.04
CA GLY A 250 -12.31 -10.26 13.02
C GLY A 250 -12.39 -9.06 12.07
N GLY A 251 -13.04 -7.98 12.51
CA GLY A 251 -13.39 -6.84 11.65
C GLY A 251 -14.69 -7.07 10.87
N SER A 252 -15.24 -6.01 10.27
CA SER A 252 -16.53 -6.06 9.54
C SER A 252 -16.55 -7.04 8.37
N THR A 253 -15.38 -7.38 7.82
CA THR A 253 -15.21 -8.30 6.68
C THR A 253 -14.59 -9.64 7.09
N GLY A 254 -14.23 -9.84 8.36
CA GLY A 254 -13.64 -11.07 8.87
C GLY A 254 -12.18 -11.34 8.46
N TYR A 255 -11.56 -10.48 7.64
CA TYR A 255 -10.18 -10.68 7.18
C TYR A 255 -9.11 -10.44 8.26
N GLY A 256 -9.48 -9.78 9.37
CA GLY A 256 -8.54 -9.31 10.38
C GLY A 256 -7.76 -8.08 9.94
N HIS A 257 -6.69 -7.78 10.67
CA HIS A 257 -5.79 -6.67 10.37
C HIS A 257 -4.36 -6.98 10.84
N VAL A 258 -3.38 -6.32 10.25
CA VAL A 258 -1.98 -6.41 10.66
C VAL A 258 -1.30 -5.05 10.59
N ALA A 259 -0.33 -4.83 11.47
CA ALA A 259 0.47 -3.62 11.57
C ALA A 259 1.90 -3.96 11.98
N VAL A 260 2.82 -2.99 11.87
CA VAL A 260 4.21 -3.15 12.32
C VAL A 260 4.47 -2.19 13.48
N VAL A 261 4.97 -2.71 14.59
CA VAL A 261 5.34 -1.90 15.76
C VAL A 261 6.44 -0.92 15.36
N SER A 262 6.23 0.36 15.62
CA SER A 262 7.22 1.42 15.36
C SER A 262 7.91 1.89 16.63
N SER A 263 7.22 1.88 17.77
CA SER A 263 7.80 2.16 19.08
C SER A 263 6.95 1.56 20.21
N VAL A 264 7.59 1.28 21.35
CA VAL A 264 6.92 0.89 22.59
C VAL A 264 7.46 1.74 23.72
N ALA A 265 6.58 2.44 24.43
CA ALA A 265 6.95 3.31 25.55
C ALA A 265 5.83 3.35 26.60
N ALA A 266 6.19 3.18 27.87
CA ALA A 266 5.27 3.27 29.01
C ALA A 266 3.96 2.45 28.84
N GLY A 267 4.06 1.22 28.34
CA GLY A 267 2.90 0.35 28.09
C GLY A 267 2.01 0.78 26.91
N VAL A 268 2.48 1.72 26.09
CA VAL A 268 1.82 2.13 24.84
C VAL A 268 2.63 1.60 23.66
N VAL A 269 1.97 0.83 22.80
CA VAL A 269 2.50 0.31 21.55
C VAL A 269 2.03 1.22 20.43
N THR A 270 2.97 1.91 19.79
CA THR A 270 2.73 2.67 18.57
C THR A 270 3.10 1.82 17.37
N PHE A 271 2.27 1.83 16.34
CA PHE A 271 2.46 1.01 15.15
C PHE A 271 2.08 1.75 13.88
N VAL A 272 2.70 1.34 12.78
CA VAL A 272 2.37 1.80 11.44
C VAL A 272 1.52 0.77 10.71
N GLU A 273 0.59 1.26 9.91
CA GLU A 273 -0.41 0.43 9.23
C GLU A 273 -0.89 1.06 7.92
N GLN A 274 -1.42 0.22 7.03
CA GLN A 274 -2.19 0.68 5.87
C GLN A 274 -3.61 0.14 5.95
N ASN A 275 -4.54 0.81 5.27
CA ASN A 275 -5.95 0.38 5.17
C ASN A 275 -6.73 0.37 6.51
N ALA A 276 -6.32 1.16 7.49
CA ALA A 276 -7.03 1.25 8.78
C ALA A 276 -7.01 2.65 9.41
N SER A 277 -5.94 3.44 9.20
CA SER A 277 -5.86 4.83 9.67
C SER A 277 -5.53 5.84 8.57
N ARG A 278 -6.06 7.06 8.76
CA ARG A 278 -5.85 8.20 7.85
C ARG A 278 -4.40 8.71 7.83
N THR A 279 -3.70 8.52 8.93
CA THR A 279 -2.32 8.98 9.17
C THR A 279 -1.28 7.90 8.95
N GLY A 280 -1.68 6.64 8.79
CA GLY A 280 -0.78 5.50 8.64
C GLY A 280 -0.12 5.05 9.94
N SER A 281 -0.55 5.59 11.09
CA SER A 281 -0.05 5.24 12.41
C SER A 281 -1.18 5.33 13.44
N TYR A 282 -1.12 4.43 14.42
CA TYR A 282 -2.01 4.41 15.57
C TYR A 282 -1.27 3.89 16.80
N HIS A 283 -1.91 3.97 17.97
CA HIS A 283 -1.34 3.47 19.21
C HIS A 283 -2.41 2.86 20.11
N LEU A 284 -2.01 1.83 20.86
CA LEU A 284 -2.86 1.14 21.82
C LEU A 284 -2.08 0.88 23.10
N LYS A 285 -2.79 0.85 24.23
CA LYS A 285 -2.20 0.34 25.47
C LYS A 285 -2.01 -1.18 25.37
N ALA A 286 -0.89 -1.68 25.85
CA ALA A 286 -0.68 -3.08 26.16
C ALA A 286 -0.81 -3.27 27.68
N ASP A 287 -1.45 -4.36 28.11
CA ASP A 287 -1.39 -4.78 29.51
C ASP A 287 -0.06 -5.47 29.83
N SER A 288 0.14 -5.87 31.09
CA SER A 288 1.35 -6.56 31.55
C SER A 288 1.60 -7.92 30.90
N THR A 289 0.61 -8.49 30.24
CA THR A 289 0.73 -9.75 29.48
C THR A 289 1.07 -9.52 28.00
N GLY A 290 1.25 -8.26 27.60
CA GLY A 290 1.51 -7.87 26.21
C GLY A 290 0.25 -7.78 25.35
N LYS A 291 -0.95 -7.99 25.92
CA LYS A 291 -2.19 -7.96 25.16
C LYS A 291 -2.63 -6.51 24.91
N LEU A 292 -2.87 -6.18 23.64
CA LEU A 292 -3.36 -4.86 23.26
C LEU A 292 -4.82 -4.64 23.63
N ALA A 293 -5.12 -3.38 23.97
CA ALA A 293 -6.47 -2.86 24.06
C ALA A 293 -7.25 -3.06 22.74
N ARG A 294 -8.58 -2.96 22.84
CA ARG A 294 -9.47 -3.20 21.70
C ARG A 294 -9.23 -2.18 20.58
N TYR A 295 -9.14 -2.66 19.34
CA TYR A 295 -9.04 -1.82 18.16
C TYR A 295 -10.33 -1.91 17.31
N GLY A 296 -11.31 -1.05 17.61
CA GLY A 296 -12.62 -1.12 16.95
C GLY A 296 -13.28 -2.50 17.14
N SER A 297 -13.66 -3.17 16.06
CA SER A 297 -14.20 -4.54 16.08
C SER A 297 -13.14 -5.64 15.93
N LEU A 298 -11.86 -5.29 15.87
CA LEU A 298 -10.75 -6.24 15.75
C LEU A 298 -10.35 -6.81 17.11
N ARG A 299 -9.98 -8.08 17.12
CA ARG A 299 -9.47 -8.79 18.30
C ARG A 299 -7.98 -9.10 18.10
N HIS A 300 -7.15 -8.61 19.00
CA HIS A 300 -5.72 -8.91 19.01
C HIS A 300 -5.52 -10.40 19.28
N ILE A 301 -4.74 -11.08 18.44
CA ILE A 301 -4.48 -12.53 18.57
C ILE A 301 -3.00 -12.85 18.80
N GLY A 302 -2.08 -11.93 18.54
CA GLY A 302 -0.68 -12.12 18.87
C GLY A 302 0.27 -11.26 18.05
N TYR A 303 1.55 -11.52 18.26
CA TYR A 303 2.66 -10.91 17.54
C TYR A 303 3.47 -11.95 16.77
N LEU A 304 4.12 -11.49 15.70
CA LEU A 304 5.23 -12.19 15.08
C LEU A 304 6.50 -11.40 15.34
N HIS A 305 7.44 -12.02 16.04
CA HIS A 305 8.77 -11.48 16.24
C HIS A 305 9.72 -12.11 15.22
N ALA A 306 10.37 -11.32 14.38
CA ALA A 306 11.33 -11.86 13.43
C ALA A 306 12.62 -12.23 14.15
N LYS A 307 13.10 -13.46 13.97
CA LYS A 307 14.33 -13.96 14.62
C LYS A 307 15.58 -13.17 14.24
N ALA A 308 15.57 -12.53 13.08
CA ALA A 308 16.64 -11.66 12.61
C ALA A 308 16.51 -10.20 13.09
N ASN A 309 15.47 -9.87 13.86
CA ASN A 309 15.27 -8.57 14.50
C ASN A 309 15.86 -8.58 15.90
N ALA A 310 17.20 -8.53 15.97
CA ALA A 310 17.95 -8.42 17.22
C ALA A 310 18.07 -6.98 17.71
#